data_AF-A0A381UAD6-F1
#
_entry.id   AF-A0A381UAD6-F1
#
_cell.length_a   1.000
_cell.length_b   1.000
_cell.length_c   1.000
_cell.angle_alpha   90.00
_cell.angle_beta   90.00
_cell.angle_gamma   90.00
#
_symmetry.space_group_name_H-M   'P 1'
#
loop_
_entity.id
_entity.type
_entity.pdbx_description
1 polymer ?
#
loop_
_entity_poly.entity_id
_entity_poly.type
_entity_poly.pdbx_seq_one_letter_code
_entity_poly.pdbx_strand_id
1 'polypeptide(L)' 'MRTTFGQEILTRKVVDAAGDLLGHLADFSVDVDTGNIVAILVVTE' A
#
# COMPACT_ATOMS: atom_id res chain seq x y z
N MET A 1 -0.63 -19.33 10.14
CA MET A 1 -1.77 -18.40 9.99
C MET A 1 -1.85 -18.02 8.51
N ARG A 2 -3.04 -17.99 7.90
CA ARG A 2 -3.20 -17.42 6.55
C ARG A 2 -3.33 -15.91 6.71
N THR A 3 -2.37 -15.16 6.19
CA THR A 3 -2.49 -13.70 6.03
C THR A 3 -3.42 -13.40 4.87
N THR A 4 -4.15 -12.28 4.94
CA THR A 4 -4.92 -11.78 3.81
C THR A 4 -4.02 -10.91 2.93
N PHE A 5 -4.35 -10.78 1.63
CA PHE A 5 -3.60 -9.93 0.69
C PHE A 5 -3.33 -8.52 1.24
N GLY A 6 -4.36 -7.90 1.86
CA GLY A 6 -4.22 -6.57 2.46
C GLY A 6 -3.12 -6.51 3.52
N GLN A 7 -2.97 -7.56 4.33
CA GLN A 7 -1.92 -7.61 5.35
C GLN A 7 -0.53 -7.89 4.77
N GLU A 8 -0.45 -8.57 3.62
CA GLU A 8 0.82 -8.87 2.94
C GLU A 8 1.41 -7.69 2.16
N ILE A 9 0.59 -6.69 1.84
CA ILE A 9 1.07 -5.49 1.14
C ILE A 9 1.53 -4.40 2.13
N LEU A 10 1.06 -4.43 3.37
CA LEU A 10 1.57 -3.54 4.41
C LEU A 10 3.09 -3.72 4.55
N THR A 11 3.80 -2.63 4.79
CA THR A 11 5.27 -2.53 4.90
C THR A 11 6.07 -2.74 3.59
N ARG A 12 5.41 -3.07 2.48
CA ARG A 12 6.09 -3.16 1.18
C ARG A 12 6.65 -1.81 0.76
N LYS A 13 7.82 -1.85 0.10
CA LYS A 13 8.47 -0.67 -0.47
C LYS A 13 7.61 -0.10 -1.59
N VAL A 14 7.43 1.22 -1.56
CA VAL A 14 6.82 1.98 -2.65
C VAL A 14 7.96 2.64 -3.42
N VAL A 15 8.05 2.31 -4.71
CA VAL A 15 9.11 2.78 -5.60
C VAL A 15 8.46 3.54 -6.74
N ASP A 16 9.03 4.67 -7.13
CA ASP A 16 8.53 5.43 -8.27
C ASP A 16 8.97 4.81 -9.63
N ALA A 17 8.59 5.47 -10.72
CA ALA A 17 8.92 5.00 -12.06
C ALA A 17 10.42 5.09 -12.41
N ALA A 18 11.19 5.91 -11.69
CA ALA A 18 12.64 6.03 -11.87
C ALA A 18 13.43 4.99 -11.05
N GLY A 19 12.77 4.33 -10.10
CA GLY A 19 13.41 3.36 -9.20
C GLY A 19 13.73 3.92 -7.82
N ASP A 20 13.31 5.16 -7.53
CA ASP A 20 13.56 5.81 -6.25
C ASP A 20 12.58 5.31 -5.18
N LEU A 21 13.11 5.04 -3.98
CA LEU A 21 12.30 4.62 -2.84
C LEU A 21 11.53 5.83 -2.30
N LEU A 22 10.20 5.78 -2.37
CA LEU A 22 9.31 6.78 -1.79
C LEU A 22 8.97 6.49 -0.32
N GLY A 23 9.16 5.24 0.13
CA GLY A 23 8.89 4.83 1.51
C GLY A 23 8.22 3.47 1.59
N HIS A 24 7.38 3.29 2.61
CA HIS A 24 6.67 2.03 2.87
C HIS A 24 5.15 2.22 2.90
N LEU A 25 4.41 1.24 2.37
CA LEU A 25 2.94 1.24 2.44
C LEU A 25 2.51 1.03 3.90
N ALA A 26 1.90 2.05 4.50
CA ALA A 26 1.43 2.02 5.88
C ALA A 26 -0.08 1.73 5.97
N ASP A 27 -0.86 2.22 5.01
CA ASP A 27 -2.31 2.04 4.97
C ASP A 27 -2.86 2.23 3.54
N PHE A 28 -4.12 1.86 3.32
CA PHE A 28 -4.84 2.11 2.07
C PHE A 28 -6.35 2.30 2.31
N SER A 29 -6.98 3.10 1.46
CA SER A 29 -8.42 3.30 1.49
C SER A 29 -9.10 2.53 0.36
N VAL A 30 -10.24 1.91 0.69
CA VAL A 30 -11.05 1.14 -0.24
C VAL A 30 -12.41 1.81 -0.37
N ASP A 31 -12.85 2.01 -1.61
CA ASP A 31 -14.25 2.29 -1.90
C ASP A 31 -15.07 1.03 -1.61
N VAL A 32 -15.98 1.11 -0.63
CA VAL A 32 -16.76 -0.03 -0.14
C VAL A 32 -17.78 -0.52 -1.17
N ASP A 33 -18.25 0.37 -2.06
CA ASP A 33 -19.27 0.01 -3.06
C ASP A 33 -18.66 -0.79 -4.21
N THR A 34 -17.42 -0.49 -4.60
CA THR A 34 -16.72 -1.13 -5.73
C THR A 34 -15.62 -2.12 -5.33
N GLY A 35 -15.13 -2.04 -4.10
CA GLY A 35 -13.96 -2.79 -3.62
C GLY A 35 -12.62 -2.28 -4.17
N ASN A 36 -12.60 -1.15 -4.88
CA ASN A 36 -11.38 -0.59 -5.46
C ASN A 36 -10.54 0.13 -4.41
N ILE A 37 -9.21 -0.02 -4.51
CA ILE A 37 -8.28 0.83 -3.76
C ILE A 37 -8.26 2.21 -4.41
N VAL A 38 -8.58 3.24 -3.63
CA VAL A 38 -8.67 4.63 -4.11
C VAL A 38 -7.54 5.52 -3.60
N ALA A 39 -6.86 5.11 -2.53
CA ALA A 39 -5.70 5.83 -2.00
C ALA A 39 -4.76 4.86 -1.26
N ILE A 40 -3.49 5.24 -1.20
CA ILE A 40 -2.47 4.58 -0.39
C ILE A 40 -1.76 5.62 0.49
N LEU A 41 -1.48 5.26 1.74
CA LEU A 41 -0.66 6.03 2.65
C LEU A 41 0.77 5.50 2.61
N VAL A 42 1.70 6.37 2.23
CA VAL A 42 3.13 6.08 2.21
C VAL A 42 3.80 6.85 3.32
N VAL A 43 4.55 6.16 4.17
CA VAL A 43 5.39 6.79 5.19
C VAL A 43 6.82 6.88 4.66
N THR A 44 7.31 8.12 4.58
CA THR A 44 8.69 8.47 4.24
C THR A 44 9.54 8.47 5.52
N GLU A 45 10.80 8.03 5.42
CA GLU A 45 11.80 8.22 6.49
C GLU A 45 12.54 9.57 6.35
#